data_AF-A0A967BND9-F1
#
_entry.id   AF-A0A967BND9-F1
#
_cell.length_a   1.000
_cell.length_b   1.000
_cell.length_c   1.000
_cell.angle_alpha   90.00
_cell.angle_beta   90.00
_cell.angle_gamma   90.00
#
_symmetry.space_group_name_H-M   'P 1'
#
loop_
_entity.id
_entity.type
_entity.pdbx_description
1 polymer ?
#
loop_
_entity_poly.entity_id
_entity_poly.type
_entity_poly.pdbx_seq_one_letter_code
_entity_poly.pdbx_strand_id
1 'polypeptide(L)'
;MQNQRNLAFEDIKIYIGIDVHKKSWTVSIYLEEFEHKTFTQPPKPAVLKNYLHSHFPKGNYYVAYEAGFSGFWIYDALKEMDMKCIVVHPSDIPTTDLERRRKSDLRDARKLSRSLRAGELSPIYVPPKWAREDRGLLRLRESIVKDGTRLKNRIKGLLHFHGLSSEHMKGRRWSGAFIGWLESLTLSNNQGTETLKSYIRQLNDNRTELTRITREIRRLSKTERYRKSVSYLVSIPGIGLISTMIWLTELVDIQRFKSNDHLSSYVGLVPSTHSSGETDKVGRLDKRGNKKLRTLLIENSWVVARKDTGMLRAYTTLCKRMQGNKAIIRIARKLLNRIRFVLLNETQYEVGLT
;
A
#
# COMPACT_ATOMS: atom_id res chain seq x y z
N MET A 1 -40.41 8.77 30.38
CA MET A 1 -39.62 9.53 29.37
C MET A 1 -38.53 8.69 28.70
N GLN A 2 -37.74 7.86 29.40
CA GLN A 2 -36.69 7.03 28.78
C GLN A 2 -37.22 6.01 27.75
N ASN A 3 -38.35 5.36 28.04
CA ASN A 3 -38.98 4.40 27.10
C ASN A 3 -39.52 5.04 25.81
N GLN A 4 -40.06 6.26 25.85
CA GLN A 4 -40.52 6.97 24.65
C GLN A 4 -39.35 7.43 23.76
N ARG A 5 -38.22 7.83 24.36
CA ARG A 5 -37.00 8.17 23.60
C ARG A 5 -36.37 6.94 22.92
N ASN A 6 -36.42 5.78 23.57
CA ASN A 6 -35.94 4.51 22.99
C ASN A 6 -36.76 4.08 21.77
N LEU A 7 -38.08 4.28 21.79
CA LEU A 7 -38.98 3.96 20.66
C LEU A 7 -38.82 4.94 19.48
N ALA A 8 -38.42 6.18 19.74
CA ALA A 8 -38.34 7.23 18.71
C ALA A 8 -37.17 7.06 17.74
N PHE A 9 -36.13 6.31 18.11
CA PHE A 9 -34.92 6.11 17.30
C PHE A 9 -34.64 4.65 16.95
N GLU A 10 -35.55 3.75 17.34
CA GLU A 10 -35.49 2.35 16.97
C GLU A 10 -35.51 2.24 15.44
N ASP A 11 -34.53 1.52 14.90
CA ASP A 11 -34.29 1.31 13.46
C ASP A 11 -33.95 2.53 12.59
N ILE A 12 -33.90 3.75 13.14
CA ILE A 12 -33.52 4.94 12.37
C ILE A 12 -32.07 4.83 11.89
N LYS A 13 -31.84 5.12 10.62
CA LYS A 13 -30.49 5.16 10.03
C LYS A 13 -29.80 6.47 10.39
N ILE A 14 -28.63 6.35 11.02
CA ILE A 14 -27.83 7.49 11.45
C ILE A 14 -26.52 7.44 10.68
N TYR A 15 -26.22 8.51 9.97
CA TYR A 15 -25.05 8.61 9.10
C TYR A 15 -24.02 9.54 9.74
N ILE A 16 -22.84 8.98 10.04
CA ILE A 16 -21.77 9.65 10.76
C ILE A 16 -20.57 9.82 9.83
N GLY A 17 -20.15 11.06 9.64
CA GLY A 17 -18.91 11.42 8.96
C GLY A 17 -17.87 11.82 10.00
N ILE A 18 -16.70 11.19 9.96
CA ILE A 18 -15.59 11.50 10.87
C ILE A 18 -14.41 12.02 10.06
N ASP A 19 -14.02 13.26 10.35
CA ASP A 19 -12.69 13.75 10.00
C ASP A 19 -11.72 13.41 11.14
N VAL A 20 -10.71 12.59 10.80
CA VAL A 20 -9.85 11.95 11.78
C VAL A 20 -8.54 12.72 11.90
N HIS A 21 -8.32 13.30 13.08
CA HIS A 21 -7.06 13.95 13.45
C HIS A 21 -6.43 13.35 14.71
N LYS A 22 -5.13 13.60 14.91
CA LYS A 22 -4.34 13.00 16.02
C LYS A 22 -4.83 13.42 17.40
N LYS A 23 -5.25 14.69 17.54
CA LYS A 23 -5.62 15.31 18.82
C LYS A 23 -7.12 15.25 19.11
N SER A 24 -7.93 15.18 18.07
CA SER A 24 -9.39 15.28 18.14
C SER A 24 -10.01 14.72 16.87
N TRP A 25 -11.27 14.30 16.94
CA TRP A 25 -12.08 13.97 15.78
C TRP A 25 -13.17 15.01 15.60
N THR A 26 -13.42 15.40 14.36
CA THR A 26 -14.59 16.18 14.01
C THR A 26 -15.65 15.23 13.49
N VAL A 27 -16.80 15.20 14.17
CA VAL A 27 -17.88 14.26 13.93
C VAL A 27 -19.09 15.04 13.45
N SER A 28 -19.64 14.66 12.30
CA SER A 28 -20.91 15.16 11.78
C SER A 28 -21.93 14.03 11.77
N ILE A 29 -23.13 14.31 12.27
CA ILE A 29 -24.25 13.38 12.34
C ILE A 29 -25.37 13.89 11.45
N TYR A 30 -25.80 13.03 10.53
CA TYR A 30 -26.88 13.26 9.59
C TYR A 30 -27.97 12.20 9.81
N LEU A 31 -29.22 12.64 9.93
CA LEU A 31 -30.40 11.78 10.04
C LEU A 31 -31.11 11.68 8.68
N GLU A 32 -32.23 10.97 8.61
CA GLU A 32 -32.90 10.68 7.33
C GLU A 32 -33.33 11.89 6.50
N GLU A 33 -33.48 13.08 7.06
CA GLU A 33 -33.87 14.26 6.27
C GLU A 33 -33.01 15.50 6.54
N PHE A 34 -32.32 15.57 7.68
CA PHE A 34 -31.61 16.78 8.08
C PHE A 34 -30.27 16.50 8.78
N GLU A 35 -29.38 17.49 8.70
CA GLU A 35 -28.17 17.53 9.52
C GLU A 35 -28.55 17.74 10.98
N HIS A 36 -28.14 16.84 11.87
CA HIS A 36 -28.44 16.97 13.29
C HIS A 36 -27.42 17.84 14.01
N LYS A 37 -26.14 17.45 13.99
CA LYS A 37 -25.09 18.15 14.72
C LYS A 37 -23.71 17.82 14.18
N THR A 38 -22.84 18.81 14.18
CA THR A 38 -21.39 18.64 14.01
C THR A 38 -20.67 19.11 15.26
N PHE A 39 -19.73 18.32 15.79
CA PHE A 39 -18.98 18.64 17.01
C PHE A 39 -17.59 18.00 16.98
N THR A 40 -16.74 18.44 17.89
CA THR A 40 -15.41 17.88 18.09
C THR A 40 -15.38 17.04 19.36
N GLN A 41 -14.66 15.91 19.31
CA GLN A 41 -14.45 15.03 20.46
C GLN A 41 -13.00 14.54 20.55
N PRO A 42 -12.57 14.02 21.72
CA PRO A 42 -11.33 13.25 21.80
C PRO A 42 -11.30 12.07 20.81
N PRO A 43 -10.11 11.65 20.34
CA PRO A 43 -9.96 10.64 19.28
C PRO A 43 -10.13 9.22 19.84
N LYS A 44 -11.29 8.94 20.45
CA LYS A 44 -11.61 7.70 21.15
C LYS A 44 -12.96 7.14 20.65
N PRO A 45 -13.01 5.92 20.09
CA PRO A 45 -14.26 5.28 19.65
C PRO A 45 -15.31 5.18 20.76
N ALA A 46 -14.89 4.89 22.00
CA ALA A 46 -15.79 4.77 23.14
C ALA A 46 -16.55 6.09 23.44
N VAL A 47 -15.93 7.24 23.22
CA VAL A 47 -16.59 8.55 23.40
C VAL A 47 -17.70 8.71 22.36
N LEU A 48 -17.44 8.32 21.11
CA LEU A 48 -18.45 8.34 20.05
C LEU A 48 -19.61 7.40 20.38
N LYS A 49 -19.31 6.15 20.77
CA LYS A 49 -20.33 5.17 21.16
C LYS A 49 -21.23 5.68 22.28
N ASN A 50 -20.64 6.20 23.35
CA ASN A 50 -21.40 6.71 24.48
C ASN A 50 -22.30 7.89 24.07
N TYR A 51 -21.79 8.80 23.22
CA TYR A 51 -22.58 9.89 22.68
C TYR A 51 -23.77 9.37 21.86
N LEU A 52 -23.52 8.46 20.92
CA LEU A 52 -24.53 7.89 20.03
C LEU A 52 -25.60 7.11 20.80
N HIS A 53 -25.22 6.28 21.75
CA HIS A 53 -26.18 5.50 22.55
C HIS A 53 -27.03 6.39 23.47
N SER A 54 -26.48 7.50 23.97
CA SER A 54 -27.20 8.42 24.86
C SER A 54 -28.21 9.28 24.11
N HIS A 55 -27.91 9.67 22.87
CA HIS A 55 -28.76 10.58 22.08
C HIS A 55 -29.66 9.85 21.08
N PHE A 56 -29.22 8.69 20.59
CA PHE A 56 -29.91 7.89 19.58
C PHE A 56 -29.92 6.41 19.97
N PRO A 57 -30.55 6.06 21.11
CA PRO A 57 -30.63 4.68 21.55
C PRO A 57 -31.26 3.78 20.48
N LYS A 58 -30.71 2.58 20.28
CA LYS A 58 -31.16 1.58 19.28
C LYS A 58 -31.11 2.02 17.80
N GLY A 59 -30.42 3.12 17.49
CA GLY A 59 -30.25 3.56 16.11
C GLY A 59 -29.28 2.68 15.30
N ASN A 60 -29.49 2.62 13.99
CA ASN A 60 -28.60 1.94 13.06
C ASN A 60 -27.45 2.87 12.65
N TYR A 61 -26.26 2.68 13.22
CA TYR A 61 -25.11 3.56 13.00
C TYR A 61 -24.30 3.18 11.75
N TYR A 62 -24.25 4.10 10.77
CA TYR A 62 -23.41 4.02 9.58
C TYR A 62 -22.31 5.06 9.69
N VAL A 63 -21.05 4.63 9.64
CA VAL A 63 -19.90 5.52 9.87
C VAL A 63 -18.98 5.53 8.66
N ALA A 64 -18.52 6.70 8.22
CA ALA A 64 -17.47 6.84 7.23
C ALA A 64 -16.33 7.71 7.77
N TYR A 65 -15.10 7.34 7.42
CA TYR A 65 -13.91 8.18 7.61
C TYR A 65 -12.93 8.01 6.45
N GLU A 66 -12.11 9.03 6.20
CA GLU A 66 -11.13 9.01 5.12
C GLU A 66 -9.91 8.14 5.45
N ALA A 67 -9.43 7.37 4.47
CA ALA A 67 -8.17 6.65 4.59
C ALA A 67 -7.01 7.64 4.77
N GLY A 68 -6.32 7.54 5.91
CA GLY A 68 -5.27 8.48 6.30
C GLY A 68 -4.21 7.89 7.22
N PHE A 69 -3.53 8.77 7.95
CA PHE A 69 -2.39 8.40 8.82
C PHE A 69 -2.76 7.40 9.92
N SER A 70 -4.01 7.43 10.40
CA SER A 70 -4.53 6.61 11.50
C SER A 70 -4.75 5.15 11.11
N GLY A 71 -4.65 4.80 9.81
CA GLY A 71 -4.85 3.45 9.34
C GLY A 71 -6.27 2.93 9.61
N PHE A 72 -6.37 1.71 10.13
CA PHE A 72 -7.65 0.98 10.20
C PHE A 72 -8.06 0.52 11.60
N TRP A 73 -7.36 0.95 12.66
CA TRP A 73 -7.75 0.59 14.03
C TRP A 73 -9.10 1.21 14.42
N ILE A 74 -9.43 2.38 13.86
CA ILE A 74 -10.71 3.05 14.06
C ILE A 74 -11.83 2.19 13.47
N TYR A 75 -11.65 1.73 12.22
CA TYR A 75 -12.57 0.80 11.57
C TYR A 75 -12.81 -0.45 12.43
N ASP A 76 -11.75 -1.08 12.94
CA ASP A 76 -11.86 -2.28 13.77
C ASP A 76 -12.65 -2.00 15.06
N ALA A 77 -12.30 -0.93 15.77
CA ALA A 77 -12.92 -0.58 17.04
C ALA A 77 -14.40 -0.22 16.87
N LEU A 78 -14.77 0.51 15.81
CA LEU A 78 -16.16 0.84 15.53
C LEU A 78 -16.97 -0.39 15.13
N LYS A 79 -16.37 -1.32 14.37
CA LYS A 79 -17.02 -2.58 14.01
C LYS A 79 -17.24 -3.50 15.21
N GLU A 80 -16.28 -3.56 16.14
CA GLU A 80 -16.42 -4.26 17.43
C GLU A 80 -17.52 -3.65 18.32
N MET A 81 -17.92 -2.40 18.04
CA MET A 81 -19.03 -1.70 18.70
C MET A 81 -20.36 -1.79 17.93
N ASP A 82 -20.47 -2.74 16.99
CA ASP A 82 -21.65 -2.99 16.16
C ASP A 82 -22.06 -1.81 15.25
N MET A 83 -21.08 -0.99 14.85
CA MET A 83 -21.30 0.10 13.90
C MET A 83 -20.91 -0.32 12.48
N LYS A 84 -21.74 0.04 11.49
CA LYS A 84 -21.49 -0.20 10.07
C LYS A 84 -20.49 0.82 9.53
N CYS A 85 -19.21 0.57 9.74
CA CYS A 85 -18.14 1.46 9.32
C CYS A 85 -17.64 1.16 7.90
N ILE A 86 -17.41 2.20 7.11
CA ILE A 86 -16.66 2.16 5.85
C ILE A 86 -15.47 3.12 5.91
N VAL A 87 -14.41 2.77 5.19
CA VAL A 87 -13.27 3.66 4.96
C VAL A 87 -13.28 4.05 3.50
N VAL A 88 -13.02 5.31 3.20
CA VAL A 88 -13.11 5.84 1.83
C VAL A 88 -11.78 6.42 1.37
N HIS A 89 -11.50 6.36 0.07
CA HIS A 89 -10.34 7.02 -0.49
C HIS A 89 -10.61 8.54 -0.61
N PRO A 90 -9.73 9.43 -0.11
CA PRO A 90 -9.98 10.87 -0.08
C PRO A 90 -10.33 11.47 -1.45
N SER A 91 -9.70 10.96 -2.52
CA SER A 91 -9.93 11.47 -3.88
C SER A 91 -11.23 11.02 -4.54
N ASP A 92 -11.98 10.12 -3.90
CA ASP A 92 -13.24 9.57 -4.43
C ASP A 92 -14.47 10.12 -3.69
N ILE A 93 -14.26 11.05 -2.75
CA ILE A 93 -15.34 11.74 -2.05
C ILE A 93 -15.83 12.90 -2.92
N PRO A 94 -17.12 12.96 -3.29
CA PRO A 94 -17.67 14.06 -4.05
C PRO A 94 -17.36 15.40 -3.38
N THR A 95 -16.64 16.26 -4.09
CA THR A 95 -16.17 17.54 -3.55
C THR A 95 -16.25 18.63 -4.62
N THR A 96 -17.06 19.64 -4.35
CA THR A 96 -17.24 20.84 -5.18
C THR A 96 -16.00 21.74 -5.17
N ASP A 97 -15.85 22.63 -6.15
CA ASP A 97 -14.71 23.57 -6.18
C ASP A 97 -14.70 24.50 -4.96
N LEU A 98 -15.87 24.95 -4.50
CA LEU A 98 -15.99 25.78 -3.31
C LEU A 98 -15.50 25.06 -2.04
N GLU A 99 -15.86 23.79 -1.87
CA GLU A 99 -15.39 22.96 -0.75
C GLU A 99 -13.87 22.74 -0.80
N ARG A 100 -13.29 22.58 -2.00
CA ARG A 100 -11.83 22.47 -2.16
C ARG A 100 -11.12 23.75 -1.73
N ARG A 101 -11.65 24.93 -2.10
CA ARG A 101 -11.03 26.23 -1.77
C ARG A 101 -11.24 26.64 -0.32
N ARG A 102 -12.39 26.30 0.27
CA ARG A 102 -12.77 26.67 1.65
C ARG A 102 -12.74 25.45 2.57
N LYS A 103 -11.55 24.85 2.72
CA LYS A 103 -11.35 23.65 3.52
C LYS A 103 -11.43 23.94 5.02
N SER A 104 -12.17 23.13 5.75
CA SER A 104 -12.21 23.12 7.22
C SER A 104 -12.68 21.76 7.70
N ASP A 105 -12.18 21.29 8.83
CA ASP A 105 -12.49 19.98 9.42
C ASP A 105 -14.02 19.77 9.59
N LEU A 106 -14.75 20.83 9.98
CA LEU A 106 -16.23 20.79 10.12
C LEU A 106 -16.93 20.52 8.79
N ARG A 107 -16.49 21.18 7.70
CA ARG A 107 -17.06 20.99 6.36
C ARG A 107 -16.72 19.60 5.82
N ASP A 108 -15.50 19.12 6.07
CA ASP A 108 -15.07 17.80 5.61
C ASP A 108 -15.86 16.68 6.29
N ALA A 109 -16.07 16.76 7.61
CA ALA A 109 -16.92 15.82 8.33
C ALA A 109 -18.38 15.84 7.84
N ARG A 110 -18.96 17.03 7.62
CA ARG A 110 -20.33 17.21 7.08
C ARG A 110 -20.51 16.62 5.70
N LYS A 111 -19.58 16.95 4.80
CA LYS A 111 -19.51 16.40 3.44
C LYS A 111 -19.52 14.88 3.49
N LEU A 112 -18.71 14.30 4.38
CA LEU A 112 -18.63 12.86 4.52
C LEU A 112 -19.92 12.21 5.02
N SER A 113 -20.58 12.79 6.04
CA SER A 113 -21.88 12.27 6.52
C SER A 113 -22.97 12.39 5.45
N ARG A 114 -22.98 13.50 4.70
CA ARG A 114 -23.95 13.75 3.62
C ARG A 114 -23.78 12.76 2.48
N SER A 115 -22.56 12.58 1.98
CA SER A 115 -22.28 11.63 0.89
C SER A 115 -22.47 10.18 1.32
N LEU A 116 -22.22 9.84 2.59
CA LEU A 116 -22.54 8.52 3.13
C LEU A 116 -24.05 8.26 3.07
N ARG A 117 -24.86 9.21 3.52
CA ARG A 117 -26.32 9.16 3.49
C ARG A 117 -26.86 9.08 2.06
N ALA A 118 -26.25 9.80 1.12
CA ALA A 118 -26.63 9.77 -0.29
C ALA A 118 -26.21 8.48 -1.04
N GLY A 119 -25.41 7.61 -0.42
CA GLY A 119 -24.90 6.40 -1.07
C GLY A 119 -23.82 6.67 -2.12
N GLU A 120 -23.19 7.84 -2.09
CA GLU A 120 -22.19 8.27 -3.08
C GLU A 120 -20.78 7.72 -2.76
N LEU A 121 -20.58 7.17 -1.56
CA LEU A 121 -19.27 6.73 -1.09
C LEU A 121 -18.97 5.28 -1.50
N SER A 122 -17.81 5.08 -2.14
CA SER A 122 -17.28 3.75 -2.43
C SER A 122 -16.29 3.30 -1.34
N PRO A 123 -16.56 2.18 -0.64
CA PRO A 123 -15.66 1.69 0.40
C PRO A 123 -14.35 1.15 -0.19
N ILE A 124 -13.24 1.41 0.48
CA ILE A 124 -11.98 0.70 0.20
C ILE A 124 -11.97 -0.64 0.93
N TYR A 125 -11.24 -1.60 0.36
CA TYR A 125 -10.96 -2.83 1.08
C TYR A 125 -10.06 -2.57 2.28
N VAL A 126 -10.53 -2.94 3.47
CA VAL A 126 -9.75 -2.95 4.71
C VAL A 126 -9.19 -4.36 4.91
N PRO A 127 -7.86 -4.56 4.85
CA PRO A 127 -7.27 -5.87 5.10
C PRO A 127 -7.50 -6.31 6.56
N PRO A 128 -7.65 -7.62 6.82
CA PRO A 128 -7.75 -8.12 8.19
C PRO A 128 -6.50 -7.77 9.00
N LYS A 129 -6.62 -7.70 10.34
CA LYS A 129 -5.53 -7.28 11.25
C LYS A 129 -4.22 -8.03 10.98
N TRP A 130 -4.28 -9.36 10.90
CA TRP A 130 -3.12 -10.20 10.59
C TRP A 130 -2.42 -9.81 9.27
N ALA A 131 -3.17 -9.48 8.22
CA ALA A 131 -2.59 -9.13 6.92
C ALA A 131 -1.88 -7.77 6.98
N ARG A 132 -2.39 -6.85 7.80
CA ARG A 132 -1.77 -5.54 8.03
C ARG A 132 -0.46 -5.68 8.78
N GLU A 133 -0.41 -6.55 9.78
CA GLU A 133 0.80 -6.87 10.54
C GLU A 133 1.85 -7.55 9.66
N ASP A 134 1.44 -8.57 8.89
CA ASP A 134 2.31 -9.26 7.93
C ASP A 134 2.89 -8.27 6.90
N ARG A 135 2.06 -7.37 6.33
CA ARG A 135 2.54 -6.27 5.45
C ARG A 135 3.55 -5.37 6.17
N GLY A 136 3.35 -5.11 7.45
CA GLY A 136 4.25 -4.33 8.30
C GLY A 136 5.67 -4.90 8.26
N LEU A 137 5.82 -6.21 8.39
CA LEU A 137 7.12 -6.90 8.32
C LEU A 137 7.79 -6.74 6.94
N LEU A 138 7.03 -6.86 5.85
CA LEU A 138 7.55 -6.67 4.49
C LEU A 138 7.96 -5.21 4.23
N ARG A 139 7.20 -4.25 4.75
CA ARG A 139 7.49 -2.80 4.66
C ARG A 139 8.68 -2.39 5.52
N LEU A 140 8.86 -3.02 6.68
CA LEU A 140 10.05 -2.86 7.51
C LEU A 140 11.31 -3.28 6.73
N ARG A 141 11.28 -4.47 6.10
CA ARG A 141 12.39 -4.93 5.25
C ARG A 141 12.73 -3.92 4.15
N GLU A 142 11.71 -3.40 3.46
CA GLU A 142 11.90 -2.39 2.42
C GLU A 142 12.55 -1.11 2.96
N SER A 143 12.14 -0.66 4.15
CA SER A 143 12.71 0.52 4.82
C SER A 143 14.17 0.30 5.15
N ILE A 144 14.52 -0.86 5.72
CA ILE A 144 15.90 -1.24 6.04
C ILE A 144 16.78 -1.25 4.77
N VAL A 145 16.28 -1.77 3.65
CA VAL A 145 17.00 -1.75 2.35
C VAL A 145 17.26 -0.32 1.88
N LYS A 146 16.29 0.58 2.03
CA LYS A 146 16.44 2.00 1.69
C LYS A 146 17.46 2.67 2.62
N ASP A 147 17.43 2.37 3.92
CA ASP A 147 18.41 2.86 4.89
C ASP A 147 19.83 2.41 4.57
N GLY A 148 20.04 1.13 4.24
CA GLY A 148 21.35 0.63 3.81
C GLY A 148 21.84 1.33 2.55
N THR A 149 20.94 1.70 1.63
CA THR A 149 21.29 2.49 0.44
C THR A 149 21.67 3.93 0.81
N ARG A 150 20.92 4.57 1.70
CA ARG A 150 21.24 5.91 2.23
C ARG A 150 22.60 5.94 2.93
N LEU A 151 22.90 4.95 3.77
CA LEU A 151 24.17 4.83 4.47
C LEU A 151 25.35 4.68 3.49
N LYS A 152 25.22 3.81 2.48
CA LYS A 152 26.23 3.69 1.42
C LYS A 152 26.46 5.02 0.70
N ASN A 153 25.39 5.76 0.38
CA ASN A 153 25.52 7.04 -0.29
C ASN A 153 26.19 8.10 0.59
N ARG A 154 25.92 8.11 1.91
CA ARG A 154 26.62 8.99 2.86
C ARG A 154 28.12 8.67 2.94
N ILE A 155 28.47 7.38 3.02
CA ILE A 155 29.88 6.94 3.01
C ILE A 155 30.55 7.35 1.69
N LYS A 156 29.90 7.13 0.54
CA LYS A 156 30.42 7.57 -0.76
C LYS A 156 30.65 9.08 -0.81
N GLY A 157 29.69 9.86 -0.33
CA GLY A 157 29.80 11.32 -0.26
C GLY A 157 30.96 11.78 0.62
N LEU A 158 31.12 11.16 1.80
CA LEU A 158 32.23 11.45 2.71
C LEU A 158 33.59 11.15 2.06
N LEU A 159 33.73 9.97 1.46
CA LEU A 159 34.97 9.60 0.78
C LEU A 159 35.29 10.54 -0.38
N HIS A 160 34.29 10.89 -1.18
CA HIS A 160 34.44 11.84 -2.28
C HIS A 160 34.88 13.24 -1.79
N PHE A 161 34.31 13.70 -0.68
CA PHE A 161 34.71 14.97 -0.04
C PHE A 161 36.19 14.98 0.37
N HIS A 162 36.73 13.83 0.78
CA HIS A 162 38.14 13.66 1.12
C HIS A 162 39.02 13.23 -0.07
N GLY A 163 38.51 13.25 -1.31
CA GLY A 163 39.28 12.86 -2.50
C GLY A 163 39.58 11.36 -2.60
N LEU A 164 38.92 10.53 -1.79
CA LEU A 164 39.12 9.09 -1.77
C LEU A 164 38.14 8.40 -2.74
N SER A 165 38.67 7.58 -3.64
CA SER A 165 37.89 6.79 -4.59
C SER A 165 38.44 5.37 -4.71
N SER A 166 37.55 4.41 -4.95
CA SER A 166 37.89 3.01 -5.20
C SER A 166 36.92 2.42 -6.21
N GLU A 167 37.41 1.54 -7.09
CA GLU A 167 36.57 0.85 -8.09
C GLU A 167 35.42 0.07 -7.43
N HIS A 168 35.66 -0.46 -6.22
CA HIS A 168 34.68 -1.15 -5.40
C HIS A 168 33.46 -0.29 -5.02
N MET A 169 33.57 1.05 -5.07
CA MET A 169 32.46 1.97 -4.78
C MET A 169 31.37 1.93 -5.86
N LYS A 170 31.69 1.48 -7.09
CA LYS A 170 30.74 1.37 -8.19
C LYS A 170 29.80 0.16 -8.06
N GLY A 171 30.18 -0.85 -7.27
CA GLY A 171 29.38 -2.05 -7.05
C GLY A 171 28.11 -1.80 -6.22
N ARG A 172 27.01 -2.50 -6.56
CA ARG A 172 25.78 -2.56 -5.72
C ARG A 172 26.03 -3.27 -4.39
N ARG A 173 26.82 -4.35 -4.43
CA ARG A 173 27.27 -5.10 -3.25
C ARG A 173 28.64 -4.63 -2.84
N TRP A 174 28.82 -4.43 -1.55
CA TRP A 174 30.07 -4.05 -0.92
C TRP A 174 30.57 -5.28 -0.17
N SER A 175 31.63 -5.90 -0.70
CA SER A 175 32.22 -7.13 -0.17
C SER A 175 32.79 -6.92 1.24
N GLY A 176 33.06 -8.02 1.95
CA GLY A 176 33.77 -7.96 3.23
C GLY A 176 35.14 -7.27 3.09
N ALA A 177 35.88 -7.58 2.01
CA ALA A 177 37.15 -6.93 1.70
C ALA A 177 37.01 -5.40 1.54
N PHE A 178 35.96 -4.92 0.87
CA PHE A 178 35.73 -3.49 0.74
C PHE A 178 35.38 -2.84 2.08
N ILE A 179 34.61 -3.51 2.93
CA ILE A 179 34.35 -3.03 4.29
C ILE A 179 35.64 -2.98 5.12
N GLY A 180 36.49 -4.01 5.05
CA GLY A 180 37.79 -4.01 5.74
C GLY A 180 38.71 -2.89 5.25
N TRP A 181 38.71 -2.60 3.94
CA TRP A 181 39.40 -1.43 3.41
C TRP A 181 38.84 -0.13 4.01
N LEU A 182 37.52 0.06 4.03
CA LEU A 182 36.90 1.24 4.63
C LEU A 182 37.28 1.42 6.11
N GLU A 183 37.34 0.32 6.85
CA GLU A 183 37.69 0.31 8.29
C GLU A 183 39.17 0.63 8.53
N SER A 184 40.05 0.35 7.55
CA SER A 184 41.48 0.67 7.60
C SER A 184 41.81 2.14 7.30
N LEU A 185 40.86 2.90 6.73
CA LEU A 185 41.09 4.29 6.35
C LEU A 185 41.23 5.19 7.59
N THR A 186 42.23 6.08 7.53
CA THR A 186 42.35 7.22 8.42
C THR A 186 42.16 8.49 7.58
N LEU A 187 41.32 9.39 8.07
CA LEU A 187 41.12 10.71 7.46
C LEU A 187 42.04 11.74 8.12
N SER A 188 42.03 12.97 7.62
CA SER A 188 42.95 14.05 8.03
C SER A 188 42.97 14.34 9.54
N ASN A 189 41.91 14.00 10.27
CA ASN A 189 41.86 14.07 11.73
C ASN A 189 41.03 12.93 12.34
N ASN A 190 41.08 12.84 13.67
CA ASN A 190 40.38 11.80 14.42
C ASN A 190 38.86 11.90 14.27
N GLN A 191 38.30 13.11 14.18
CA GLN A 191 36.85 13.34 14.10
C GLN A 191 36.27 12.86 12.75
N GLY A 192 36.98 13.13 11.64
CA GLY A 192 36.61 12.60 10.33
C GLY A 192 36.68 11.08 10.32
N THR A 193 37.76 10.50 10.86
CA THR A 193 37.93 9.06 10.95
C THR A 193 36.79 8.41 11.77
N GLU A 194 36.43 9.01 12.90
CA GLU A 194 35.32 8.51 13.72
C GLU A 194 33.96 8.65 13.01
N THR A 195 33.77 9.72 12.23
CA THR A 195 32.57 9.88 11.40
C THR A 195 32.42 8.73 10.40
N LEU A 196 33.51 8.38 9.70
CA LEU A 196 33.53 7.25 8.77
C LEU A 196 33.24 5.92 9.50
N LYS A 197 33.93 5.66 10.62
CA LYS A 197 33.73 4.45 11.44
C LYS A 197 32.28 4.34 11.93
N SER A 198 31.68 5.43 12.37
CA SER A 198 30.27 5.46 12.80
C SER A 198 29.30 5.07 11.68
N TYR A 199 29.50 5.58 10.46
CA TYR A 199 28.68 5.16 9.31
C TYR A 199 28.86 3.68 8.94
N ILE A 200 30.09 3.16 9.05
CA ILE A 200 30.37 1.74 8.79
C ILE A 200 29.65 0.86 9.83
N ARG A 201 29.72 1.19 11.13
CA ARG A 201 28.99 0.48 12.19
C ARG A 201 27.48 0.45 11.91
N GLN A 202 26.88 1.60 11.61
CA GLN A 202 25.46 1.68 11.24
C GLN A 202 25.11 0.83 10.02
N LEU A 203 25.99 0.78 9.01
CA LEU A 203 25.79 -0.06 7.82
C LEU A 203 25.85 -1.55 8.17
N ASN A 204 26.75 -1.96 9.05
CA ASN A 204 26.87 -3.33 9.51
C ASN A 204 25.64 -3.75 10.34
N ASP A 205 25.18 -2.92 11.26
CA ASP A 205 23.94 -3.15 12.03
C ASP A 205 22.72 -3.27 11.11
N ASN A 206 22.61 -2.38 10.12
CA ASN A 206 21.55 -2.42 9.11
C ASN A 206 21.56 -3.73 8.30
N ARG A 207 22.73 -4.28 7.96
CA ARG A 207 22.87 -5.57 7.25
C ARG A 207 22.47 -6.75 8.12
N THR A 208 22.86 -6.75 9.39
CA THR A 208 22.47 -7.76 10.37
C THR A 208 20.94 -7.77 10.51
N GLU A 209 20.34 -6.60 10.68
CA GLU A 209 18.90 -6.46 10.81
C GLU A 209 18.15 -6.86 9.53
N LEU A 210 18.65 -6.49 8.36
CA LEU A 210 18.09 -6.93 7.08
C LEU A 210 18.07 -8.46 6.96
N THR A 211 19.14 -9.11 7.42
CA THR A 211 19.26 -10.57 7.41
C THR A 211 18.25 -11.19 8.37
N ARG A 212 18.14 -10.65 9.59
CA ARG A 212 17.16 -11.09 10.60
C ARG A 212 15.73 -11.00 10.07
N ILE A 213 15.30 -9.83 9.60
CA ILE A 213 13.95 -9.63 9.05
C ILE A 213 13.69 -10.51 7.81
N THR A 214 14.70 -10.72 6.96
CA THR A 214 14.57 -11.64 5.82
C THR A 214 14.34 -13.08 6.26
N ARG A 215 14.96 -13.53 7.37
CA ARG A 215 14.71 -14.86 7.94
C ARG A 215 13.28 -14.96 8.50
N GLU A 216 12.80 -13.93 9.18
CA GLU A 216 11.42 -13.91 9.70
C GLU A 216 10.38 -13.99 8.58
N ILE A 217 10.56 -13.27 7.47
CA ILE A 217 9.68 -13.38 6.31
C ILE A 217 9.71 -14.81 5.72
N ARG A 218 10.87 -15.48 5.74
CA ARG A 218 10.99 -16.88 5.32
C ARG A 218 10.29 -17.86 6.28
N ARG A 219 10.25 -17.56 7.58
CA ARG A 219 9.45 -18.35 8.54
C ARG A 219 7.96 -18.14 8.26
N LEU A 220 7.53 -16.89 8.09
CA LEU A 220 6.16 -16.53 7.75
C LEU A 220 5.69 -17.24 6.47
N SER A 221 6.53 -17.28 5.43
CA SER A 221 6.19 -17.95 4.16
C SER A 221 5.96 -19.45 4.27
N LYS A 222 6.42 -20.09 5.36
CA LYS A 222 6.27 -21.53 5.61
C LYS A 222 5.04 -21.86 6.46
N THR A 223 4.34 -20.86 6.99
CA THR A 223 3.11 -21.06 7.75
C THR A 223 2.00 -21.60 6.85
N GLU A 224 1.01 -22.29 7.42
CA GLU A 224 -0.08 -22.89 6.64
C GLU A 224 -0.82 -21.87 5.78
N ARG A 225 -0.93 -20.62 6.26
CA ARG A 225 -1.54 -19.50 5.53
C ARG A 225 -0.89 -19.24 4.16
N TYR A 226 0.42 -19.43 4.04
CA TYR A 226 1.19 -18.98 2.87
C TYR A 226 1.87 -20.10 2.11
N ARG A 227 2.18 -21.23 2.76
CA ARG A 227 3.05 -22.28 2.20
C ARG A 227 2.61 -22.76 0.81
N LYS A 228 1.32 -23.02 0.62
CA LYS A 228 0.76 -23.46 -0.68
C LYS A 228 0.90 -22.37 -1.75
N SER A 229 0.36 -21.17 -1.51
CA SER A 229 0.42 -20.06 -2.46
C SER A 229 1.85 -19.60 -2.77
N VAL A 230 2.77 -19.76 -1.81
CA VAL A 230 4.20 -19.52 -2.03
C VAL A 230 4.78 -20.48 -3.06
N SER A 231 4.42 -21.77 -2.99
CA SER A 231 4.89 -22.77 -3.96
C SER A 231 4.44 -22.40 -5.38
N TYR A 232 3.20 -21.96 -5.55
CA TYR A 232 2.65 -21.57 -6.85
C TYR A 232 3.34 -20.34 -7.42
N LEU A 233 3.49 -19.26 -6.65
CA LEU A 233 4.08 -18.02 -7.18
C LEU A 233 5.59 -18.12 -7.43
N VAL A 234 6.34 -18.86 -6.63
CA VAL A 234 7.78 -19.02 -6.80
C VAL A 234 8.13 -19.81 -8.07
N SER A 235 7.21 -20.63 -8.59
CA SER A 235 7.39 -21.31 -9.87
C SER A 235 7.45 -20.37 -11.08
N ILE A 236 6.89 -19.15 -10.94
CA ILE A 236 6.93 -18.14 -12.00
C ILE A 236 8.36 -17.59 -12.11
N PRO A 237 9.01 -17.68 -13.29
CA PRO A 237 10.38 -17.19 -13.46
C PRO A 237 10.54 -15.73 -13.02
N GLY A 238 11.50 -15.46 -12.12
CA GLY A 238 11.75 -14.10 -11.65
C GLY A 238 10.92 -13.65 -10.45
N ILE A 239 9.92 -14.43 -10.01
CA ILE A 239 9.21 -14.16 -8.75
C ILE A 239 9.89 -14.95 -7.62
N GLY A 240 10.72 -14.27 -6.83
CA GLY A 240 11.37 -14.87 -5.66
C GLY A 240 10.47 -14.91 -4.42
N LEU A 241 10.97 -15.49 -3.34
CA LEU A 241 10.25 -15.61 -2.06
C LEU A 241 9.75 -14.27 -1.50
N ILE A 242 10.61 -13.24 -1.51
CA ILE A 242 10.22 -11.91 -1.00
C ILE A 242 9.15 -11.28 -1.89
N SER A 243 9.31 -11.38 -3.21
CA SER A 243 8.33 -10.91 -4.20
C SER A 243 6.98 -11.57 -3.97
N THR A 244 6.99 -12.89 -3.79
CA THR A 244 5.84 -13.72 -3.48
C THR A 244 5.13 -13.25 -2.20
N MET A 245 5.86 -13.09 -1.10
CA MET A 245 5.27 -12.62 0.15
C MET A 245 4.68 -11.20 0.04
N ILE A 246 5.28 -10.32 -0.77
CA ILE A 246 4.70 -9.01 -1.07
C ILE A 246 3.38 -9.17 -1.84
N TRP A 247 3.33 -10.03 -2.85
CA TRP A 247 2.08 -10.32 -3.58
C TRP A 247 0.99 -10.84 -2.65
N LEU A 248 1.27 -11.90 -1.89
CA LEU A 248 0.29 -12.56 -1.03
C LEU A 248 -0.22 -11.62 0.07
N THR A 249 0.67 -10.84 0.70
CA THR A 249 0.25 -9.92 1.78
C THR A 249 -0.52 -8.71 1.25
N GLU A 250 -0.16 -8.16 0.09
CA GLU A 250 -0.86 -7.00 -0.49
C GLU A 250 -2.21 -7.38 -1.14
N LEU A 251 -2.29 -8.53 -1.80
CA LEU A 251 -3.54 -9.04 -2.36
C LEU A 251 -4.48 -9.60 -1.29
N VAL A 252 -3.93 -10.31 -0.29
CA VAL A 252 -4.63 -11.07 0.76
C VAL A 252 -5.42 -12.25 0.20
N ASP A 253 -6.39 -11.94 -0.66
CA ASP A 253 -7.24 -12.89 -1.36
C ASP A 253 -7.34 -12.46 -2.83
N ILE A 254 -7.06 -13.39 -3.74
CA ILE A 254 -7.15 -13.15 -5.18
C ILE A 254 -8.61 -13.12 -5.65
N GLN A 255 -9.52 -13.82 -4.98
CA GLN A 255 -10.92 -13.96 -5.39
C GLN A 255 -11.71 -12.66 -5.24
N ARG A 256 -11.29 -11.76 -4.36
CA ARG A 256 -11.87 -10.41 -4.23
C ARG A 256 -11.83 -9.60 -5.54
N PHE A 257 -10.96 -9.95 -6.49
CA PHE A 257 -10.84 -9.26 -7.77
C PHE A 257 -11.69 -9.96 -8.84
N LYS A 258 -12.87 -9.37 -9.12
CA LYS A 258 -13.86 -9.88 -10.08
C LYS A 258 -13.26 -10.21 -11.45
N SER A 259 -12.35 -9.38 -11.95
CA SER A 259 -11.67 -9.59 -13.23
C SER A 259 -10.20 -9.21 -13.19
N ASN A 260 -9.45 -9.58 -14.23
CA ASN A 260 -8.05 -9.15 -14.39
C ASN A 260 -7.93 -7.62 -14.54
N ASP A 261 -8.97 -6.93 -15.02
CA ASP A 261 -8.96 -5.46 -15.11
C ASP A 261 -9.05 -4.81 -13.74
N HIS A 262 -9.84 -5.37 -12.82
CA HIS A 262 -9.88 -4.91 -11.42
C HIS A 262 -8.52 -5.09 -10.75
N LEU A 263 -7.85 -6.22 -10.99
CA LEU A 263 -6.50 -6.45 -10.49
C LEU A 263 -5.48 -5.50 -11.14
N SER A 264 -5.60 -5.26 -12.44
CA SER A 264 -4.74 -4.33 -13.18
C SER A 264 -4.88 -2.89 -12.70
N SER A 265 -6.11 -2.48 -12.37
CA SER A 265 -6.41 -1.18 -11.76
C SER A 265 -5.77 -1.08 -10.37
N TYR A 266 -5.95 -2.11 -9.52
CA TYR A 266 -5.35 -2.15 -8.19
C TYR A 266 -3.81 -2.10 -8.21
N VAL A 267 -3.16 -2.79 -9.15
CA VAL A 267 -1.70 -2.73 -9.32
C VAL A 267 -1.25 -1.41 -9.95
N GLY A 268 -2.11 -0.73 -10.72
CA GLY A 268 -1.80 0.54 -11.38
C GLY A 268 -1.19 0.37 -12.78
N LEU A 269 -1.64 -0.62 -13.54
CA LEU A 269 -1.26 -0.86 -14.95
C LEU A 269 -2.25 -0.27 -15.97
N VAL A 270 -3.31 0.38 -15.48
CA VAL A 270 -4.31 1.05 -16.33
C VAL A 270 -3.77 2.43 -16.73
N PRO A 271 -3.82 2.80 -18.02
CA PRO A 271 -3.44 4.15 -18.44
C PRO A 271 -4.53 5.17 -18.05
N SER A 272 -4.15 6.42 -17.85
CA SER A 272 -5.09 7.54 -17.79
C SER A 272 -5.70 7.76 -19.17
N THR A 273 -7.02 7.89 -19.25
CA THR A 273 -7.73 8.18 -20.50
C THR A 273 -8.42 9.54 -20.40
N HIS A 274 -8.23 10.38 -21.41
CA HIS A 274 -9.03 11.58 -21.61
C HIS A 274 -9.78 11.42 -22.92
N SER A 275 -11.09 11.23 -22.82
CA SER A 275 -12.01 11.17 -23.94
C SER A 275 -12.87 12.44 -23.92
N SER A 276 -12.95 13.14 -25.04
CA SER A 276 -13.87 14.25 -25.23
C SER A 276 -14.48 14.12 -26.61
N GLY A 277 -15.77 13.71 -26.69
CA GLY A 277 -16.66 13.66 -27.85
C GLY A 277 -16.11 13.01 -29.13
N GLU A 278 -15.08 13.61 -29.70
CA GLU A 278 -14.46 13.30 -30.98
C GLU A 278 -13.02 12.75 -30.83
N THR A 279 -12.39 12.82 -29.65
CA THR A 279 -11.00 12.36 -29.47
C THR A 279 -10.78 11.54 -28.20
N ASP A 280 -10.11 10.40 -28.38
CA ASP A 280 -9.61 9.54 -27.31
C ASP A 280 -8.10 9.65 -27.18
N LYS A 281 -7.62 10.24 -26.07
CA LYS A 281 -6.19 10.33 -25.76
C LYS A 281 -5.85 9.38 -24.62
N VAL A 282 -5.06 8.35 -24.94
CA VAL A 282 -4.46 7.43 -23.96
C VAL A 282 -3.14 8.03 -23.45
N GLY A 283 -3.11 8.35 -22.16
CA GLY A 283 -1.97 8.98 -21.48
C GLY A 283 -1.03 8.00 -20.79
N ARG A 284 -0.38 8.47 -19.72
CA ARG A 284 0.59 7.69 -18.92
C ARG A 284 -0.15 6.67 -18.04
N LEU A 285 0.59 5.75 -17.41
CA LEU A 285 0.01 4.89 -16.38
C LEU A 285 -0.59 5.75 -15.26
N ASP A 286 -1.78 5.38 -14.78
CA ASP A 286 -2.43 6.05 -13.67
C ASP A 286 -1.50 6.07 -12.44
N LYS A 287 -1.49 7.20 -11.75
CA LYS A 287 -0.76 7.35 -10.49
C LYS A 287 -1.46 6.58 -9.35
N ARG A 288 -2.76 6.29 -9.49
CA ARG A 288 -3.53 5.43 -8.61
C ARG A 288 -3.08 3.96 -8.77
N GLY A 289 -3.01 3.24 -7.64
CA GLY A 289 -2.62 1.83 -7.59
C GLY A 289 -1.41 1.54 -6.68
N ASN A 290 -1.18 0.24 -6.45
CA ASN A 290 -0.13 -0.25 -5.59
C ASN A 290 1.25 -0.18 -6.28
N LYS A 291 1.94 0.95 -6.10
CA LYS A 291 3.25 1.23 -6.71
C LYS A 291 4.27 0.12 -6.46
N LYS A 292 4.22 -0.54 -5.29
CA LYS A 292 5.14 -1.63 -4.95
C LYS A 292 4.92 -2.84 -5.85
N LEU A 293 3.66 -3.28 -5.98
CA LEU A 293 3.32 -4.37 -6.88
C LEU A 293 3.62 -4.02 -8.34
N ARG A 294 3.39 -2.77 -8.75
CA ARG A 294 3.73 -2.32 -10.11
C ARG A 294 5.22 -2.42 -10.42
N THR A 295 6.06 -1.87 -9.55
CA THR A 295 7.52 -1.94 -9.72
C THR A 295 7.98 -3.38 -9.76
N LEU A 296 7.53 -4.20 -8.80
CA LEU A 296 7.85 -5.61 -8.72
C LEU A 296 7.43 -6.37 -9.98
N LEU A 297 6.22 -6.12 -10.47
CA LEU A 297 5.71 -6.76 -11.67
C LEU A 297 6.55 -6.42 -12.91
N ILE A 298 6.94 -5.16 -13.08
CA ILE A 298 7.78 -4.74 -14.21
C ILE A 298 9.17 -5.39 -14.11
N GLU A 299 9.78 -5.41 -12.92
CA GLU A 299 11.07 -6.08 -12.70
C GLU A 299 10.99 -7.59 -12.99
N ASN A 300 9.95 -8.26 -12.49
CA ASN A 300 9.72 -9.68 -12.75
C ASN A 300 9.47 -9.93 -14.26
N SER A 301 8.77 -9.02 -14.94
CA SER A 301 8.48 -9.14 -16.37
C SER A 301 9.73 -9.19 -17.21
N TRP A 302 10.78 -8.43 -16.85
CA TRP A 302 12.07 -8.50 -17.54
C TRP A 302 12.73 -9.87 -17.40
N VAL A 303 12.57 -10.53 -16.25
CA VAL A 303 13.11 -11.87 -16.04
C VAL A 303 12.29 -12.92 -16.80
N VAL A 304 10.96 -12.86 -16.69
CA VAL A 304 10.05 -13.76 -17.41
C VAL A 304 10.26 -13.65 -18.91
N ALA A 305 10.36 -12.44 -19.46
CA ALA A 305 10.58 -12.23 -20.89
C ALA A 305 11.88 -12.84 -21.42
N ARG A 306 12.87 -13.14 -20.55
CA ARG A 306 14.11 -13.83 -20.94
C ARG A 306 14.05 -15.35 -20.71
N LYS A 307 13.27 -15.80 -19.74
CA LYS A 307 13.26 -17.21 -19.29
C LYS A 307 12.10 -18.02 -19.84
N ASP A 308 11.00 -17.37 -20.22
CA ASP A 308 9.82 -18.01 -20.78
C ASP A 308 9.74 -17.75 -22.27
N THR A 309 9.73 -18.82 -23.07
CA THR A 309 9.78 -18.77 -24.53
C THR A 309 8.55 -18.09 -25.14
N GLY A 310 7.36 -18.32 -24.57
CA GLY A 310 6.11 -17.68 -25.00
C GLY A 310 6.11 -16.17 -24.72
N MET A 311 6.58 -15.77 -23.55
CA MET A 311 6.72 -14.36 -23.16
C MET A 311 7.84 -13.65 -23.91
N LEU A 312 8.95 -14.34 -24.19
CA LEU A 312 10.02 -13.83 -25.06
C LEU A 312 9.48 -13.56 -26.47
N ARG A 313 8.74 -14.52 -27.06
CA ARG A 313 8.12 -14.37 -28.38
C ARG A 313 7.12 -13.20 -28.41
N ALA A 314 6.30 -13.07 -27.37
CA ALA A 314 5.39 -11.93 -27.23
C ALA A 314 6.16 -10.61 -27.14
N TYR A 315 7.25 -10.55 -26.37
CA TYR A 315 8.07 -9.36 -26.19
C TYR A 315 8.75 -8.95 -27.50
N THR A 316 9.42 -9.88 -28.18
CA THR A 316 10.13 -9.61 -29.45
C THR A 316 9.16 -9.15 -30.54
N THR A 317 7.97 -9.76 -30.63
CA THR A 317 6.91 -9.33 -31.55
C THR A 317 6.44 -7.92 -31.26
N LEU A 318 6.27 -7.55 -29.99
CA LEU A 318 5.92 -6.18 -29.61
C LEU A 318 7.03 -5.19 -29.97
N CYS A 319 8.29 -5.55 -29.75
CA CYS A 319 9.43 -4.69 -30.05
C CYS A 319 9.54 -4.32 -31.54
N LYS A 320 8.98 -5.12 -32.46
CA LYS A 320 8.90 -4.77 -33.89
C LYS A 320 8.10 -3.49 -34.17
N ARG A 321 7.18 -3.12 -33.28
CA ARG A 321 6.23 -1.99 -33.46
C ARG A 321 6.30 -0.93 -32.36
N MET A 322 7.06 -1.15 -31.29
CA MET A 322 7.18 -0.19 -30.19
C MET A 322 8.50 -0.32 -29.43
N GLN A 323 8.88 0.74 -28.71
CA GLN A 323 10.04 0.74 -27.83
C GLN A 323 9.94 -0.35 -26.75
N GLY A 324 11.07 -0.96 -26.38
CA GLY A 324 11.14 -2.05 -25.40
C GLY A 324 10.48 -1.73 -24.06
N ASN A 325 10.61 -0.49 -23.57
CA ASN A 325 9.95 -0.04 -22.34
C ASN A 325 8.42 -0.03 -22.43
N LYS A 326 7.85 0.22 -23.62
CA LYS A 326 6.40 0.09 -23.84
C LYS A 326 6.00 -1.38 -24.00
N ALA A 327 6.84 -2.17 -24.67
CA ALA A 327 6.62 -3.61 -24.84
C ALA A 327 6.61 -4.35 -23.49
N ILE A 328 7.53 -4.04 -22.57
CA ILE A 328 7.59 -4.71 -21.26
C ILE A 328 6.36 -4.42 -20.39
N ILE A 329 5.73 -3.25 -20.54
CA ILE A 329 4.46 -2.94 -19.84
C ILE A 329 3.33 -3.86 -20.33
N ARG A 330 3.32 -4.23 -21.62
CA ARG A 330 2.36 -5.21 -22.15
C ARG A 330 2.65 -6.62 -21.65
N ILE A 331 3.93 -6.99 -21.53
CA ILE A 331 4.35 -8.24 -20.90
C ILE A 331 3.95 -8.27 -19.42
N ALA A 332 4.09 -7.15 -18.70
CA ALA A 332 3.63 -7.04 -17.32
C ALA A 332 2.14 -7.31 -17.17
N ARG A 333 1.30 -6.80 -18.10
CA ARG A 333 -0.14 -7.12 -18.10
C ARG A 333 -0.41 -8.61 -18.36
N LYS A 334 0.32 -9.24 -19.29
CA LYS A 334 0.24 -10.70 -19.51
C LYS A 334 0.67 -11.49 -18.27
N LEU A 335 1.79 -11.10 -17.65
CA LEU A 335 2.30 -11.72 -16.44
C LEU A 335 1.32 -11.57 -15.27
N LEU A 336 0.69 -10.41 -15.10
CA LEU A 336 -0.32 -10.20 -14.07
C LEU A 336 -1.51 -11.16 -14.23
N ASN A 337 -1.95 -11.38 -15.47
CA ASN A 337 -3.00 -12.37 -15.74
C ASN A 337 -2.55 -13.79 -15.37
N ARG A 338 -1.30 -14.16 -15.67
CA ARG A 338 -0.74 -15.47 -15.27
C ARG A 338 -0.62 -15.61 -13.75
N ILE A 339 -0.19 -14.56 -13.04
CA ILE A 339 -0.19 -14.53 -11.56
C ILE A 339 -1.61 -14.77 -11.03
N ARG A 340 -2.62 -14.09 -11.58
CA ARG A 340 -4.02 -14.28 -11.20
C ARG A 340 -4.48 -15.72 -11.45
N PHE A 341 -4.16 -16.29 -12.62
CA PHE A 341 -4.52 -17.65 -12.98
C PHE A 341 -3.89 -18.69 -12.03
N VAL A 342 -2.59 -18.59 -11.78
CA VAL A 342 -1.83 -19.47 -10.87
C VAL A 342 -2.42 -19.46 -9.46
N LEU A 343 -2.80 -18.27 -8.96
CA LEU A 343 -3.39 -18.14 -7.63
C LEU A 343 -4.84 -18.64 -7.56
N LEU A 344 -5.65 -18.45 -8.61
CA LEU A 344 -7.05 -18.89 -8.61
C LEU A 344 -7.19 -20.41 -8.78
N ASN A 345 -6.34 -21.02 -9.58
CA ASN A 345 -6.40 -22.45 -9.89
C ASN A 345 -5.47 -23.29 -9.01
N GLU A 346 -4.77 -22.66 -8.06
CA GLU A 346 -3.86 -23.33 -7.13
C GLU A 346 -2.87 -24.28 -7.83
N THR A 347 -2.32 -23.83 -8.95
CA THR A 347 -1.47 -24.63 -9.85
C THR A 347 -0.09 -24.01 -10.03
N GLN A 348 0.87 -24.81 -10.47
CA GLN A 348 2.20 -24.33 -10.81
C GLN A 348 2.20 -23.59 -12.16
N TYR A 349 3.17 -22.69 -12.33
CA TYR A 349 3.38 -22.00 -13.58
C TYR A 349 4.08 -22.90 -14.61
N GLU A 350 3.51 -23.00 -15.80
CA GLU A 350 4.09 -23.71 -16.92
C GLU A 350 4.75 -22.74 -17.90
N VAL A 351 6.00 -23.03 -18.26
CA VAL A 351 6.79 -22.21 -19.18
C VAL A 351 6.42 -22.53 -20.63
N GLY A 352 6.33 -21.50 -21.47
CA GLY A 352 6.18 -21.67 -22.91
C GLY A 352 4.75 -21.76 -23.42
N LEU A 353 3.76 -21.70 -22.53
CA LEU A 353 2.37 -21.42 -22.92
C LEU A 353 2.29 -20.03 -23.57
N THR A 354 1.47 -19.87 -24.60
CA THR A 354 1.37 -18.63 -25.42
C THR A 354 0.38 -17.61 -24.85
#